data_AF-A0A349PQE0-F1
#
_entry.id   AF-A0A349PQE0-F1
#
_cell.length_a   1.000
_cell.length_b   1.000
_cell.length_c   1.000
_cell.angle_alpha   90.00
_cell.angle_beta   90.00
_cell.angle_gamma   90.00
#
_symmetry.space_group_name_H-M   'P 1'
#
loop_
_entity.id
_entity.type
_entity.pdbx_description
1 polymer ?
#
loop_
_entity_poly.entity_id
_entity_poly.type
_entity_poly.pdbx_seq_one_letter_code
_entity_poly.pdbx_strand_id
1 'polypeptide(L)'
;MLDLKEKLTILFYDNVLDIYEDKTLFLNQFKEENDFSFTFDNTIDIYVGFTKPIRNFYVHLKTPSLSSMNLIFQHSTTSGMHVIPNVFDETRGFSKSGFIQYEELGVNTFSVYGIQKYWIKISAPLGDSDISLCAINMLLNSIYDLSAKYPQINDEDFLLGKASLHIAIENARNEIVARLVRLGIETNYQKRITVFDLLDIQEIREASTCLTLANIFEMVSDNNEDKFFRLSKSFFKKYDESIKLFTLTIDKNQTGIPEKQKTQILTGRLIR
;
A
#
# COMPACT_ATOMS: atom_id res chain seq x y z
N MET A 1 -15.06 2.79 -9.17
CA MET A 1 -14.18 3.97 -9.31
C MET A 1 -13.97 4.51 -7.90
N LEU A 2 -12.73 4.45 -7.38
CA LEU A 2 -12.39 5.08 -6.09
C LEU A 2 -12.74 6.57 -6.16
N ASP A 3 -13.30 7.13 -5.08
CA ASP A 3 -13.62 8.55 -5.01
C ASP A 3 -12.31 9.34 -5.21
N LEU A 4 -12.32 10.31 -6.13
CA LEU A 4 -11.15 11.17 -6.43
C LEU A 4 -10.67 11.94 -5.19
N LYS A 5 -11.50 12.02 -4.14
CA LYS A 5 -11.21 12.62 -2.84
C LYS A 5 -10.32 11.78 -1.93
N GLU A 6 -10.05 10.52 -2.28
CA GLU A 6 -9.26 9.58 -1.46
C GLU A 6 -7.97 9.18 -2.18
N LYS A 7 -7.21 10.19 -2.61
CA LYS A 7 -5.88 10.01 -3.20
C LYS A 7 -4.81 10.52 -2.25
N LEU A 8 -3.69 9.81 -2.23
CA LEU A 8 -2.44 10.30 -1.67
C LEU A 8 -2.03 11.60 -2.38
N THR A 9 -1.40 12.50 -1.65
CA THR A 9 -0.67 13.63 -2.23
C THR A 9 0.83 13.32 -2.11
N ILE A 10 1.59 13.45 -3.20
CA ILE A 10 3.02 13.14 -3.21
C ILE A 10 3.76 14.36 -3.73
N LEU A 11 4.51 15.02 -2.84
CA LEU A 11 5.30 16.20 -3.16
C LEU A 11 6.78 15.90 -2.98
N PHE A 12 7.62 16.42 -3.88
CA PHE A 12 9.06 16.46 -3.72
C PHE A 12 9.46 17.88 -3.38
N TYR A 13 10.33 18.04 -2.39
CA TYR A 13 10.86 19.33 -2.00
C TYR A 13 12.36 19.33 -2.21
N ASP A 14 12.84 20.24 -3.04
CA ASP A 14 14.26 20.55 -3.19
C ASP A 14 14.60 21.70 -2.25
N ASN A 15 15.41 21.43 -1.24
CA ASN A 15 15.76 22.39 -0.19
C ASN A 15 16.84 23.41 -0.63
N VAL A 16 17.54 23.16 -1.74
CA VAL A 16 18.51 24.10 -2.32
C VAL A 16 17.77 25.12 -3.17
N LEU A 17 16.81 24.67 -3.97
CA LEU A 17 16.00 25.53 -4.83
C LEU A 17 14.79 26.14 -4.12
N ASP A 18 14.40 25.58 -2.97
CA ASP A 18 13.18 25.92 -2.21
C ASP A 18 11.90 25.75 -3.05
N ILE A 19 11.81 24.64 -3.79
CA ILE A 19 10.71 24.35 -4.72
C ILE A 19 10.00 23.05 -4.34
N TYR A 20 8.67 23.07 -4.42
CA TYR A 20 7.84 21.87 -4.35
C TYR A 20 7.41 21.42 -5.75
N GLU A 21 7.60 20.14 -6.04
CA GLU A 21 7.05 19.48 -7.22
C GLU A 21 5.95 18.49 -6.83
N ASP A 22 4.73 18.69 -7.34
CA ASP A 22 3.64 17.74 -7.16
C ASP A 22 3.73 16.60 -8.17
N LYS A 23 4.00 15.38 -7.68
CA LYS A 23 4.05 14.14 -8.47
C LYS A 23 2.87 13.22 -8.21
N THR A 24 1.82 13.71 -7.56
CA THR A 24 0.66 12.92 -7.15
C THR A 24 0.06 12.12 -8.30
N LEU A 25 -0.20 12.74 -9.45
CA LEU A 25 -0.85 12.07 -10.58
C LEU A 25 0.03 10.97 -11.20
N PHE A 26 1.35 11.12 -11.13
CA PHE A 26 2.31 10.17 -11.67
C PHE A 26 2.53 9.00 -10.71
N LEU A 27 2.70 9.27 -9.42
CA LEU A 27 3.13 8.25 -8.46
C LEU A 27 1.97 7.56 -7.72
N ASN A 28 0.72 8.00 -7.85
CA ASN A 28 -0.42 7.34 -7.19
C ASN A 28 -0.97 6.11 -7.93
N GLN A 29 -0.41 5.74 -9.08
CA GLN A 29 -0.86 4.64 -9.94
C GLN A 29 0.33 3.80 -10.41
N PHE A 30 0.16 2.47 -10.40
CA PHE A 30 1.18 1.52 -10.89
C PHE A 30 1.04 1.32 -12.40
N LYS A 31 1.49 2.30 -13.19
CA LYS A 31 1.60 2.16 -14.65
C LYS A 31 3.05 1.93 -15.06
N GLU A 32 3.28 1.10 -16.08
CA GLU A 32 4.65 0.80 -16.57
C GLU A 32 5.40 2.03 -17.04
N GLU A 33 4.67 2.98 -17.61
CA GLU A 33 5.19 4.25 -18.12
C GLU A 33 5.50 5.27 -17.01
N ASN A 34 5.03 5.04 -15.78
CA ASN A 34 5.34 5.93 -14.67
C ASN A 34 6.75 5.64 -14.17
N ASP A 35 7.65 6.58 -14.46
CA ASP A 35 9.02 6.61 -13.99
C ASP A 35 9.35 8.04 -13.60
N PHE A 36 9.56 8.25 -12.31
CA PHE A 36 10.14 9.48 -11.80
C PHE A 36 11.54 9.17 -11.25
N SER A 37 12.54 9.51 -12.06
CA SER A 37 13.95 9.37 -11.73
C SER A 37 14.51 10.65 -11.11
N PHE A 38 15.25 10.53 -10.01
CA PHE A 38 15.91 11.62 -9.30
C PHE A 38 17.07 11.06 -8.47
N THR A 39 18.05 11.92 -8.14
CA THR A 39 19.12 11.57 -7.19
C THR A 39 18.62 11.87 -5.79
N PHE A 40 18.42 10.85 -4.96
CA PHE A 40 17.96 11.08 -3.59
C PHE A 40 19.15 11.32 -2.67
N ASP A 41 19.32 12.59 -2.30
CA ASP A 41 20.38 13.07 -1.45
C ASP A 41 19.85 13.87 -0.25
N ASN A 42 20.73 14.59 0.44
CA ASN A 42 20.34 15.41 1.57
C ASN A 42 19.63 16.72 1.19
N THR A 43 19.44 16.96 -0.12
CA THR A 43 18.75 18.14 -0.64
C THR A 43 17.28 17.89 -0.93
N ILE A 44 16.90 16.62 -1.12
CA ILE A 44 15.54 16.24 -1.49
C ILE A 44 14.79 15.64 -0.31
N ASP A 45 13.57 16.12 -0.08
CA ASP A 45 12.59 15.54 0.84
C ASP A 45 11.38 15.03 0.04
N ILE A 46 10.86 13.86 0.41
CA ILE A 46 9.60 13.32 -0.14
C ILE A 46 8.51 13.49 0.90
N TYR A 47 7.41 14.15 0.54
CA TYR A 47 6.22 14.29 1.37
C TYR A 47 5.09 13.44 0.83
N VAL A 48 4.60 12.50 1.64
CA VAL A 48 3.43 11.67 1.35
C VAL A 48 2.28 12.12 2.27
N GLY A 49 1.24 12.67 1.67
CA GLY A 49 0.09 13.27 2.34
C GLY A 49 -1.15 12.38 2.27
N PHE A 50 -1.79 12.19 3.41
CA PHE A 50 -2.94 11.32 3.60
C PHE A 50 -4.15 12.14 4.05
N THR A 51 -5.35 11.69 3.67
CA THR A 51 -6.62 12.31 4.11
C THR A 51 -7.02 11.89 5.52
N LYS A 52 -6.46 10.78 6.01
CA LYS A 52 -6.65 10.21 7.35
C LYS A 52 -5.30 9.72 7.88
N PRO A 53 -5.15 9.56 9.21
CA PRO A 53 -4.00 8.88 9.75
C PRO A 53 -3.93 7.44 9.23
N ILE A 54 -2.75 7.02 8.77
CA ILE A 54 -2.47 5.66 8.32
C ILE A 54 -1.19 5.16 8.98
N ARG A 55 -0.95 3.85 8.93
CA ARG A 55 0.21 3.20 9.58
C ARG A 55 1.21 2.56 8.62
N ASN A 56 0.85 2.50 7.34
CA ASN A 56 1.67 1.85 6.34
C ASN A 56 1.36 2.37 4.95
N PHE A 57 2.34 2.31 4.06
CA PHE A 57 2.15 2.46 2.63
C PHE A 57 3.22 1.64 1.90
N TYR A 58 3.03 1.43 0.61
CA TYR A 58 3.95 0.68 -0.25
C TYR A 58 4.68 1.62 -1.20
N VAL A 59 5.97 1.36 -1.40
CA VAL A 59 6.82 2.05 -2.38
C VAL A 59 7.27 1.05 -3.44
N HIS A 60 7.02 1.40 -4.69
CA HIS A 60 7.50 0.66 -5.85
C HIS A 60 8.60 1.42 -6.58
N LEU A 61 9.73 0.75 -6.72
CA LEU A 61 10.93 1.25 -7.37
C LEU A 61 11.10 0.55 -8.73
N LYS A 62 11.45 1.34 -9.73
CA LYS A 62 11.98 0.83 -11.01
C LYS A 62 13.49 0.61 -10.91
N THR A 63 14.18 1.63 -10.41
CA THR A 63 15.62 1.64 -10.18
C THR A 63 15.84 1.80 -8.68
N PRO A 64 16.18 0.73 -7.96
CA PRO A 64 16.49 0.81 -6.54
C PRO A 64 17.84 1.49 -6.32
N SER A 65 18.03 2.03 -5.12
CA SER A 65 19.34 2.47 -4.66
C SER A 65 20.33 1.30 -4.64
N LEU A 66 21.57 1.56 -5.08
CA LEU A 66 22.66 0.58 -5.08
C LEU A 66 23.10 0.19 -3.66
N SER A 67 22.84 1.06 -2.69
CA SER A 67 23.15 0.82 -1.28
C SER A 67 21.96 1.15 -0.39
N SER A 68 21.85 0.48 0.76
CA SER A 68 20.80 0.81 1.73
C SER A 68 21.08 2.19 2.32
N MET A 69 20.24 3.16 2.01
CA MET A 69 20.34 4.49 2.63
C MET A 69 19.79 4.49 4.05
N ASN A 70 20.26 5.43 4.87
CA ASN A 70 19.66 5.68 6.18
C ASN A 70 18.53 6.72 6.02
N LEU A 71 17.30 6.25 5.91
CA LEU A 71 16.12 7.10 5.77
C LEU A 71 15.66 7.62 7.14
N ILE A 72 15.35 8.91 7.20
CA ILE A 72 14.64 9.51 8.33
C ILE A 72 13.20 9.74 7.92
N PHE A 73 12.30 9.23 8.74
CA PHE A 73 10.86 9.44 8.59
C PHE A 73 10.37 10.40 9.65
N GLN A 74 9.60 11.40 9.24
CA GLN A 74 8.95 12.35 10.14
C GLN A 74 7.46 12.42 9.85
N HIS A 75 6.65 12.72 10.85
CA HIS A 75 5.22 12.92 10.70
C HIS A 75 4.78 14.32 11.10
N SER A 76 3.67 14.76 10.54
CA SER A 76 3.05 16.04 10.89
C SER A 76 2.50 16.06 12.32
N THR A 77 2.68 17.20 12.99
CA THR A 77 2.03 17.57 14.25
C THR A 77 1.58 19.03 14.20
N THR A 78 0.91 19.51 15.24
CA THR A 78 0.56 20.95 15.37
C THR A 78 1.77 21.87 15.45
N SER A 79 2.94 21.37 15.86
CA SER A 79 4.17 22.16 16.03
C SER A 79 5.21 21.94 14.92
N GLY A 80 4.88 21.16 13.88
CA GLY A 80 5.78 20.86 12.76
C GLY A 80 6.01 19.36 12.55
N MET A 81 7.12 19.01 11.90
CA MET A 81 7.50 17.63 11.60
C MET A 81 8.30 17.01 12.76
N HIS A 82 7.86 15.85 13.25
CA HIS A 82 8.54 15.10 14.32
C HIS A 82 9.00 13.75 13.83
N VAL A 83 10.16 13.29 14.30
CA VAL A 83 10.72 11.98 13.90
C VAL A 83 9.79 10.86 14.37
N ILE A 84 9.50 9.91 13.48
CA ILE A 84 8.74 8.71 13.80
C ILE A 84 9.71 7.70 14.45
N PRO A 85 9.51 7.32 15.72
CA PRO A 85 10.28 6.24 16.32
C PRO A 85 9.90 4.89 15.69
N ASN A 86 10.86 3.98 15.56
CA ASN A 86 10.63 2.58 15.18
C ASN A 86 9.87 2.36 13.85
N VAL A 87 10.42 2.87 12.75
CA VAL A 87 9.90 2.54 11.42
C VAL A 87 10.38 1.16 10.99
N PHE A 88 9.43 0.30 10.60
CA PHE A 88 9.72 -0.94 9.89
C PHE A 88 9.74 -0.67 8.39
N ASP A 89 10.95 -0.51 7.85
CA ASP A 89 11.19 -0.23 6.44
C ASP A 89 11.57 -1.51 5.67
N GLU A 90 10.60 -2.12 4.98
CA GLU A 90 10.89 -3.26 4.10
C GLU A 90 11.66 -2.84 2.84
N THR A 91 11.68 -1.55 2.47
CA THR A 91 12.44 -1.06 1.30
C THR A 91 13.95 -1.11 1.53
N ARG A 92 14.37 -1.18 2.80
CA ARG A 92 15.78 -1.15 3.23
C ARG A 92 16.51 0.05 2.62
N GLY A 93 16.02 1.25 2.93
CA GLY A 93 16.57 2.48 2.41
C GLY A 93 16.47 2.58 0.89
N PHE A 94 15.31 2.23 0.34
CA PHE A 94 15.05 2.15 -1.11
C PHE A 94 16.01 1.26 -1.91
N SER A 95 16.65 0.26 -1.30
CA SER A 95 17.40 -0.77 -2.04
C SER A 95 16.49 -1.82 -2.70
N LYS A 96 15.19 -1.82 -2.38
CA LYS A 96 14.14 -2.60 -3.05
C LYS A 96 12.75 -1.99 -2.83
N SER A 97 11.77 -2.44 -3.61
CA SER A 97 10.36 -2.13 -3.33
C SER A 97 9.90 -2.78 -2.02
N GLY A 98 8.95 -2.18 -1.31
CA GLY A 98 8.50 -2.71 -0.03
C GLY A 98 7.50 -1.83 0.70
N PHE A 99 6.94 -2.37 1.78
CA PHE A 99 6.14 -1.60 2.72
C PHE A 99 7.01 -0.79 3.68
N ILE A 100 6.55 0.42 3.98
CA ILE A 100 7.01 1.21 5.11
C ILE A 100 5.88 1.18 6.13
N GLN A 101 6.18 0.72 7.34
CA GLN A 101 5.21 0.59 8.43
C GLN A 101 5.73 1.28 9.68
N TYR A 102 4.83 1.84 10.47
CA TYR A 102 5.19 2.54 11.69
C TYR A 102 4.05 2.47 12.71
N GLU A 103 4.39 2.76 13.95
CA GLU A 103 3.42 2.82 15.05
C GLU A 103 2.48 4.02 14.92
N GLU A 104 1.52 4.09 15.84
CA GLU A 104 0.51 5.14 15.87
C GLU A 104 1.10 6.55 15.84
N LEU A 105 0.59 7.39 14.93
CA LEU A 105 0.98 8.77 14.79
C LEU A 105 -0.10 9.70 15.34
N GLY A 106 0.30 10.93 15.68
CA GLY A 106 -0.63 11.96 16.14
C GLY A 106 -1.71 12.30 15.09
N VAL A 107 -2.88 12.70 15.57
CA VAL A 107 -4.09 13.01 14.78
C VAL A 107 -4.13 14.44 14.21
N ASN A 108 -2.97 15.08 14.06
CA ASN A 108 -2.91 16.47 13.65
C ASN A 108 -2.45 16.61 12.20
N THR A 109 -3.21 17.35 11.41
CA THR A 109 -2.79 17.77 10.07
C THR A 109 -1.81 18.93 10.14
N PHE A 110 -1.00 19.08 9.09
CA PHE A 110 -0.06 20.18 8.92
C PHE A 110 -0.12 20.71 7.49
N SER A 111 0.20 21.99 7.27
CA SER A 111 0.23 22.59 5.94
C SER A 111 1.60 22.36 5.31
N VAL A 112 1.64 21.65 4.19
CA VAL A 112 2.82 21.60 3.32
C VAL A 112 2.39 22.16 1.98
N TYR A 113 3.08 23.19 1.50
CA TYR A 113 2.75 23.88 0.25
C TYR A 113 1.28 24.31 0.14
N GLY A 114 0.71 24.80 1.25
CA GLY A 114 -0.69 25.25 1.34
C GLY A 114 -1.72 24.13 1.44
N ILE A 115 -1.31 22.86 1.47
CA ILE A 115 -2.20 21.70 1.52
C ILE A 115 -2.19 21.10 2.93
N GLN A 116 -3.36 21.06 3.57
CA GLN A 116 -3.56 20.45 4.88
C GLN A 116 -3.81 18.94 4.75
N LYS A 117 -2.88 18.13 5.27
CA LYS A 117 -2.96 16.66 5.30
C LYS A 117 -2.25 16.11 6.53
N TYR A 118 -2.41 14.82 6.77
CA TYR A 118 -1.49 14.03 7.57
C TYR A 118 -0.27 13.75 6.71
N TRP A 119 0.90 14.29 7.05
CA TRP A 119 2.10 14.18 6.24
C TRP A 119 3.08 13.20 6.85
N ILE A 120 3.69 12.40 5.98
CA ILE A 120 4.93 11.70 6.23
C ILE A 120 6.00 12.32 5.36
N LYS A 121 7.08 12.81 5.98
CA LYS A 121 8.27 13.27 5.29
C LYS A 121 9.35 12.19 5.33
N ILE A 122 9.98 11.94 4.20
CA ILE A 122 11.10 11.01 4.04
C ILE A 122 12.32 11.83 3.60
N SER A 123 13.42 11.71 4.33
CA SER A 123 14.68 12.41 4.06
C SER A 123 15.84 11.42 4.08
N ALA A 124 16.90 11.70 3.31
CA ALA A 124 18.14 10.90 3.30
C ALA A 124 19.36 11.78 3.64
N PRO A 125 19.73 11.95 4.92
CA PRO A 125 20.78 12.90 5.34
C PRO A 125 22.17 12.66 4.73
N LEU A 126 22.43 11.42 4.33
CA LEU A 126 23.66 10.97 3.67
C LEU A 126 23.34 10.21 2.37
N GLY A 127 22.16 10.46 1.78
CA GLY A 127 21.80 9.89 0.50
C GLY A 127 22.69 10.44 -0.61
N ASP A 128 23.06 9.58 -1.55
CA ASP A 128 23.63 9.95 -2.84
C ASP A 128 23.43 8.75 -3.76
N SER A 129 22.18 8.57 -4.19
CA SER A 129 21.82 7.44 -5.04
C SER A 129 20.73 7.84 -6.03
N ASP A 130 20.96 7.50 -7.28
CA ASP A 130 19.97 7.62 -8.33
C ASP A 130 18.88 6.58 -8.12
N ILE A 131 17.65 7.06 -7.99
CA ILE A 131 16.47 6.24 -7.71
C ILE A 131 15.40 6.58 -8.72
N SER A 132 14.65 5.57 -9.14
CA SER A 132 13.43 5.75 -9.91
C SER A 132 12.24 5.17 -9.17
N LEU A 133 11.27 6.03 -8.89
CA LEU A 133 9.98 5.67 -8.31
C LEU A 133 8.96 5.41 -9.43
N CYS A 134 8.28 4.28 -9.33
CA CYS A 134 7.10 4.00 -10.15
C CYS A 134 5.82 4.44 -9.44
N ALA A 135 5.69 4.11 -8.16
CA ALA A 135 4.47 4.39 -7.41
C ALA A 135 4.69 4.42 -5.89
N ILE A 136 3.83 5.18 -5.21
CA ILE A 136 3.61 5.16 -3.77
C ILE A 136 2.10 5.02 -3.56
N ASN A 137 1.66 3.94 -2.92
CA ASN A 137 0.23 3.67 -2.74
C ASN A 137 -0.08 2.79 -1.52
N MET A 138 -1.35 2.67 -1.17
CA MET A 138 -1.85 1.68 -0.22
C MET A 138 -2.08 0.35 -0.94
N LEU A 139 -1.23 -0.64 -0.66
CA LEU A 139 -1.41 -2.03 -1.08
C LEU A 139 -1.64 -2.93 0.14
N LEU A 140 -2.17 -4.13 -0.10
CA LEU A 140 -2.42 -5.12 0.97
C LEU A 140 -1.43 -6.30 0.92
N ASN A 141 -0.73 -6.46 -0.19
CA ASN A 141 0.33 -7.42 -0.39
C ASN A 141 1.35 -6.85 -1.41
N SER A 142 2.46 -7.56 -1.55
CA SER A 142 3.55 -7.23 -2.46
C SER A 142 3.86 -8.41 -3.38
N ILE A 143 4.66 -8.16 -4.41
CA ILE A 143 5.17 -9.22 -5.29
C ILE A 143 5.95 -10.27 -4.47
N TYR A 144 6.71 -9.86 -3.45
CA TYR A 144 7.45 -10.80 -2.60
C TYR A 144 6.52 -11.79 -1.87
N ASP A 145 5.32 -11.35 -1.47
CA ASP A 145 4.34 -12.23 -0.84
C ASP A 145 3.80 -13.28 -1.81
N LEU A 146 3.59 -12.87 -3.07
CA LEU A 146 3.19 -13.78 -4.14
C LEU A 146 4.29 -14.82 -4.38
N SER A 147 5.55 -14.37 -4.52
CA SER A 147 6.69 -15.25 -4.80
C SER A 147 6.99 -16.20 -3.65
N ALA A 148 6.74 -15.79 -2.41
CA ALA A 148 6.88 -16.67 -1.25
C ALA A 148 5.91 -17.86 -1.29
N LYS A 149 4.71 -17.68 -1.88
CA LYS A 149 3.74 -18.77 -2.05
C LYS A 149 3.88 -19.52 -3.36
N TYR A 150 4.27 -18.83 -4.41
CA TYR A 150 4.39 -19.37 -5.74
C TYR A 150 5.62 -18.74 -6.43
N PRO A 151 6.83 -19.30 -6.25
CA PRO A 151 8.08 -18.68 -6.70
C PRO A 151 8.12 -18.34 -8.19
N GLN A 152 7.49 -19.16 -9.02
CA GLN A 152 7.44 -18.97 -10.47
C GLN A 152 6.59 -17.77 -10.90
N ILE A 153 5.85 -17.11 -9.99
CA ILE A 153 5.02 -15.95 -10.33
C ILE A 153 5.82 -14.76 -10.88
N ASN A 154 7.13 -14.73 -10.62
CA ASN A 154 8.04 -13.69 -11.11
C ASN A 154 8.83 -14.12 -12.35
N ASP A 155 8.69 -15.38 -12.79
CA ASP A 155 9.38 -15.85 -13.99
C ASP A 155 8.77 -15.11 -15.19
N GLU A 156 9.61 -14.46 -16.00
CA GLU A 156 9.15 -13.70 -17.18
C GLU A 156 8.36 -14.58 -18.17
N ASP A 157 8.65 -15.88 -18.16
CA ASP A 157 7.98 -16.91 -18.97
C ASP A 157 6.63 -17.38 -18.39
N PHE A 158 6.38 -17.14 -17.09
CA PHE A 158 5.24 -17.70 -16.35
C PHE A 158 3.99 -16.81 -16.36
N LEU A 159 3.99 -15.73 -17.15
CA LEU A 159 2.84 -14.91 -17.59
C LEU A 159 2.81 -13.48 -17.05
N LEU A 160 2.68 -12.57 -18.03
CA LEU A 160 2.34 -11.14 -17.96
C LEU A 160 3.42 -10.29 -17.27
N GLY A 161 3.93 -9.28 -17.99
CA GLY A 161 4.96 -8.38 -17.48
C GLY A 161 4.64 -7.78 -16.10
N LYS A 162 5.67 -7.24 -15.44
CA LYS A 162 5.60 -6.80 -14.03
C LYS A 162 4.45 -5.84 -13.69
N ALA A 163 3.90 -5.04 -14.62
CA ALA A 163 2.72 -4.24 -14.28
C ALA A 163 1.42 -5.01 -14.23
N SER A 164 1.27 -6.11 -14.97
CA SER A 164 0.09 -6.95 -14.85
C SER A 164 -0.03 -7.54 -13.43
N LEU A 165 1.10 -7.82 -12.78
CA LEU A 165 1.14 -8.23 -11.37
C LEU A 165 0.66 -7.13 -10.43
N HIS A 166 1.11 -5.88 -10.61
CA HIS A 166 0.66 -4.76 -9.79
C HIS A 166 -0.83 -4.47 -9.98
N ILE A 167 -1.33 -4.52 -11.21
CA ILE A 167 -2.76 -4.38 -11.50
C ILE A 167 -3.56 -5.49 -10.80
N ALA A 168 -3.08 -6.73 -10.82
CA ALA A 168 -3.73 -7.84 -10.11
C ALA A 168 -3.77 -7.60 -8.59
N ILE A 169 -2.68 -7.07 -8.00
CA ILE A 169 -2.61 -6.68 -6.59
C ILE A 169 -3.61 -5.57 -6.27
N GLU A 170 -3.68 -4.50 -7.08
CA GLU A 170 -4.64 -3.42 -6.89
C GLU A 170 -6.10 -3.89 -7.00
N ASN A 171 -6.38 -4.79 -7.93
CA ASN A 171 -7.70 -5.39 -8.10
C ASN A 171 -8.09 -6.23 -6.88
N ALA A 172 -7.17 -7.04 -6.33
CA ALA A 172 -7.41 -7.81 -5.11
C ALA A 172 -7.68 -6.90 -3.91
N ARG A 173 -6.94 -5.80 -3.76
CA ARG A 173 -7.23 -4.77 -2.74
C ARG A 173 -8.66 -4.22 -2.89
N ASN A 174 -9.01 -3.80 -4.09
CA ASN A 174 -10.31 -3.18 -4.35
C ASN A 174 -11.46 -4.17 -4.06
N GLU A 175 -11.31 -5.44 -4.42
CA GLU A 175 -12.31 -6.49 -4.15
C GLU A 175 -12.44 -6.79 -2.65
N ILE A 176 -11.33 -6.83 -1.91
CA ILE A 176 -11.38 -6.98 -0.44
C ILE A 176 -12.13 -5.82 0.19
N VAL A 177 -11.78 -4.57 -0.13
CA VAL A 177 -12.49 -3.39 0.41
C VAL A 177 -13.97 -3.45 0.05
N ALA A 178 -14.31 -3.78 -1.20
CA ALA A 178 -15.70 -3.92 -1.63
C ALA A 178 -16.45 -5.01 -0.86
N ARG A 179 -15.80 -6.16 -0.59
CA ARG A 179 -16.37 -7.24 0.23
C ARG A 179 -16.63 -6.78 1.66
N LEU A 180 -15.68 -6.07 2.28
CA LEU A 180 -15.84 -5.54 3.63
C LEU A 180 -17.03 -4.55 3.72
N VAL A 181 -17.18 -3.68 2.72
CA VAL A 181 -18.35 -2.80 2.59
C VAL A 181 -19.65 -3.60 2.47
N ARG A 182 -19.68 -4.66 1.64
CA ARG A 182 -20.86 -5.54 1.48
C ARG A 182 -21.23 -6.30 2.76
N LEU A 183 -20.26 -6.54 3.64
CA LEU A 183 -20.48 -7.15 4.95
C LEU A 183 -21.04 -6.16 5.99
N GLY A 184 -21.28 -4.90 5.61
CA GLY A 184 -21.80 -3.87 6.50
C GLY A 184 -20.76 -3.32 7.47
N ILE A 185 -19.47 -3.49 7.15
CA ILE A 185 -18.41 -2.84 7.91
C ILE A 185 -18.43 -1.35 7.54
N GLU A 186 -18.66 -0.52 8.55
CA GLU A 186 -18.77 0.93 8.44
C GLU A 186 -17.90 1.61 9.50
N THR A 187 -17.51 2.87 9.24
CA THR A 187 -16.91 3.75 10.26
C THR A 187 -17.99 4.67 10.83
N ASN A 188 -17.72 5.35 11.95
CA ASN A 188 -18.67 6.30 12.53
C ASN A 188 -18.86 7.56 11.65
N TYR A 189 -17.96 7.76 10.67
CA TYR A 189 -17.88 8.98 9.86
C TYR A 189 -18.27 8.73 8.40
N GLN A 190 -18.19 7.49 7.93
CA GLN A 190 -18.50 7.11 6.56
C GLN A 190 -19.21 5.75 6.52
N LYS A 191 -20.31 5.71 5.76
CA LYS A 191 -21.06 4.48 5.44
C LYS A 191 -20.26 3.45 4.62
N ARG A 192 -19.08 3.82 4.13
CA ARG A 192 -18.23 2.96 3.30
C ARG A 192 -16.81 3.10 3.77
N ILE A 193 -16.22 1.99 4.20
CA ILE A 193 -14.79 1.93 4.47
C ILE A 193 -14.01 1.96 3.16
N THR A 194 -12.75 2.34 3.28
CA THR A 194 -11.76 2.51 2.23
C THR A 194 -10.51 1.74 2.61
N VAL A 195 -9.52 1.65 1.71
CA VAL A 195 -8.23 1.05 2.09
C VAL A 195 -7.53 1.85 3.21
N PHE A 196 -7.78 3.15 3.31
CA PHE A 196 -7.19 4.02 4.34
C PHE A 196 -7.73 3.75 5.75
N ASP A 197 -8.87 3.08 5.86
CA ASP A 197 -9.46 2.72 7.17
C ASP A 197 -8.88 1.40 7.72
N LEU A 198 -8.04 0.71 6.94
CA LEU A 198 -7.39 -0.55 7.31
C LEU A 198 -6.05 -0.22 7.97
N LEU A 199 -6.02 -0.28 9.31
CA LEU A 199 -4.85 0.17 10.07
C LEU A 199 -3.72 -0.86 10.09
N ASP A 200 -4.05 -2.15 10.09
CA ASP A 200 -3.09 -3.24 10.05
C ASP A 200 -3.29 -4.09 8.80
N ILE A 201 -2.42 -3.90 7.80
CA ILE A 201 -2.48 -4.70 6.58
C ILE A 201 -2.07 -6.15 6.81
N GLN A 202 -1.31 -6.47 7.87
CA GLN A 202 -0.89 -7.85 8.16
C GLN A 202 -2.09 -8.74 8.43
N GLU A 203 -3.15 -8.18 9.01
CA GLU A 203 -4.43 -8.87 9.24
C GLU A 203 -5.13 -9.26 7.94
N ILE A 204 -4.78 -8.74 6.78
CA ILE A 204 -5.45 -9.10 5.50
C ILE A 204 -4.47 -9.48 4.40
N ARG A 205 -3.17 -9.44 4.68
CA ARG A 205 -2.09 -9.71 3.73
C ARG A 205 -2.18 -11.09 3.13
N GLU A 206 -2.44 -12.11 3.95
CA GLU A 206 -2.61 -13.49 3.48
C GLU A 206 -3.86 -13.66 2.59
N ALA A 207 -4.99 -13.06 2.98
CA ALA A 207 -6.19 -13.06 2.14
C ALA A 207 -5.95 -12.36 0.80
N SER A 208 -5.32 -11.18 0.83
CA SER A 208 -4.96 -10.43 -0.37
C SER A 208 -4.00 -11.21 -1.28
N THR A 209 -3.01 -11.88 -0.70
CA THR A 209 -2.06 -12.73 -1.44
C THR A 209 -2.78 -13.89 -2.12
N CYS A 210 -3.64 -14.61 -1.40
CA CYS A 210 -4.41 -15.71 -1.97
C CYS A 210 -5.37 -15.24 -3.08
N LEU A 211 -6.07 -14.13 -2.88
CA LEU A 211 -6.98 -13.59 -3.89
C LEU A 211 -6.22 -13.13 -5.15
N THR A 212 -5.07 -12.47 -4.97
CA THR A 212 -4.22 -12.03 -6.09
C THR A 212 -3.78 -13.23 -6.93
N LEU A 213 -3.25 -14.27 -6.29
CA LEU A 213 -2.85 -15.50 -6.98
C LEU A 213 -4.03 -16.18 -7.67
N ALA A 214 -5.19 -16.25 -7.02
CA ALA A 214 -6.39 -16.83 -7.61
C ALA A 214 -6.80 -16.13 -8.91
N ASN A 215 -6.77 -14.79 -8.89
CA ASN A 215 -7.11 -13.96 -10.06
C ASN A 215 -6.07 -14.12 -11.18
N ILE A 216 -4.77 -14.16 -10.85
CA ILE A 216 -3.71 -14.39 -11.85
C ILE A 216 -3.92 -15.76 -12.50
N PHE A 217 -4.08 -16.81 -11.72
CA PHE A 217 -4.29 -18.16 -12.24
C PHE A 217 -5.58 -18.32 -13.04
N GLU A 218 -6.64 -17.58 -12.71
CA GLU A 218 -7.86 -17.57 -13.52
C GLU A 218 -7.65 -16.88 -14.86
N MET A 219 -6.93 -15.75 -14.86
CA MET A 219 -6.62 -14.98 -16.06
C MET A 219 -5.73 -15.74 -17.04
N VAL A 220 -4.82 -16.57 -16.54
CA VAL A 220 -3.87 -17.34 -17.37
C VAL A 220 -4.36 -18.74 -17.73
N SER A 221 -5.54 -19.12 -17.23
CA SER A 221 -6.16 -20.40 -17.55
C SER A 221 -6.85 -20.34 -18.91
N ASP A 222 -6.60 -21.33 -19.74
CA ASP A 222 -7.22 -21.47 -21.05
C ASP A 222 -8.48 -22.33 -20.98
N ASN A 223 -8.62 -23.19 -19.96
CA ASN A 223 -9.80 -24.01 -19.78
C ASN A 223 -10.11 -24.36 -18.31
N ASN A 224 -11.37 -24.66 -18.03
CA ASN A 224 -11.87 -24.96 -16.68
C ASN A 224 -11.35 -26.28 -16.06
N GLU A 225 -10.51 -27.04 -16.76
CA GLU A 225 -9.97 -28.31 -16.28
C GLU A 225 -8.45 -28.29 -16.13
N ASP A 226 -7.80 -27.22 -16.57
CA ASP A 226 -6.35 -27.09 -16.58
C ASP A 226 -5.79 -26.90 -15.17
N LYS A 227 -4.47 -26.96 -15.08
CA LYS A 227 -3.75 -26.81 -13.81
C LYS A 227 -3.99 -25.44 -13.18
N PHE A 228 -4.04 -24.37 -13.97
CA PHE A 228 -4.18 -22.99 -13.49
C PHE A 228 -5.58 -22.72 -12.96
N PHE A 229 -6.63 -23.19 -13.62
CA PHE A 229 -8.00 -23.13 -13.11
C PHE A 229 -8.12 -23.83 -11.74
N ARG A 230 -7.54 -25.03 -11.61
CA ARG A 230 -7.53 -25.77 -10.33
C ARG A 230 -6.77 -25.01 -9.25
N LEU A 231 -5.62 -24.41 -9.59
CA LEU A 231 -4.86 -23.56 -8.67
C LEU A 231 -5.67 -22.33 -8.26
N SER A 232 -6.32 -21.66 -9.21
CA SER A 232 -7.21 -20.52 -8.97
C SER A 232 -8.30 -20.89 -7.94
N LYS A 233 -9.04 -21.98 -8.16
CA LYS A 233 -10.07 -22.43 -7.21
C LYS A 233 -9.47 -22.79 -5.84
N SER A 234 -8.29 -23.41 -5.80
CA SER A 234 -7.62 -23.70 -4.53
C SER A 234 -7.23 -22.44 -3.77
N PHE A 235 -6.70 -21.41 -4.44
CA PHE A 235 -6.32 -20.15 -3.79
C PHE A 235 -7.54 -19.30 -3.43
N PHE A 236 -8.61 -19.34 -4.23
CA PHE A 236 -9.87 -18.69 -3.88
C PHE A 236 -10.48 -19.28 -2.60
N LYS A 237 -10.42 -20.61 -2.44
CA LYS A 237 -10.83 -21.28 -1.19
C LYS A 237 -9.99 -20.82 0.00
N LYS A 238 -8.66 -20.75 -0.15
CA LYS A 238 -7.76 -20.26 0.91
C LYS A 238 -8.03 -18.79 1.25
N TYR A 239 -8.32 -17.95 0.26
CA TYR A 239 -8.76 -16.58 0.47
C TYR A 239 -10.05 -16.52 1.30
N ASP A 240 -11.07 -17.31 0.93
CA ASP A 240 -12.34 -17.38 1.66
C ASP A 240 -12.19 -17.87 3.10
N GLU A 241 -11.25 -18.78 3.36
CA GLU A 241 -10.92 -19.23 4.71
C GLU A 241 -10.18 -18.13 5.49
N SER A 242 -9.16 -17.53 4.86
CA SER A 242 -8.33 -16.50 5.48
C SER A 242 -9.17 -15.28 5.86
N ILE A 243 -9.97 -14.74 4.95
CA ILE A 243 -10.77 -13.51 5.17
C ILE A 243 -11.81 -13.66 6.30
N LYS A 244 -12.18 -14.89 6.68
CA LYS A 244 -13.09 -15.16 7.82
C LYS A 244 -12.38 -15.20 9.17
N LEU A 245 -11.10 -15.55 9.17
CA LEU A 245 -10.31 -15.80 10.39
C LEU A 245 -9.66 -14.54 10.95
N PHE A 246 -9.65 -13.44 10.21
CA PHE A 246 -8.98 -12.24 10.65
C PHE A 246 -9.80 -11.41 11.62
N THR A 247 -9.09 -10.85 12.60
CA THR A 247 -9.55 -9.67 13.32
C THR A 247 -9.26 -8.48 12.43
N LEU A 248 -10.23 -7.60 12.20
CA LEU A 248 -10.01 -6.38 11.45
C LEU A 248 -9.92 -5.19 12.40
N THR A 249 -8.75 -4.57 12.39
CA THR A 249 -8.47 -3.32 13.06
C THR A 249 -8.84 -2.18 12.12
N ILE A 250 -10.04 -1.63 12.34
CA ILE A 250 -10.63 -0.58 11.52
C ILE A 250 -10.56 0.75 12.27
N ASP A 251 -10.14 1.80 11.58
CA ASP A 251 -10.19 3.17 12.11
C ASP A 251 -11.61 3.75 12.08
N LYS A 252 -12.44 3.34 13.05
CA LYS A 252 -13.82 3.83 13.12
C LYS A 252 -13.92 5.33 13.34
N ASN A 253 -12.91 5.93 13.97
CA ASN A 253 -12.95 7.30 14.45
C ASN A 253 -12.01 8.27 13.70
N GLN A 254 -11.35 7.81 12.64
CA GLN A 254 -10.37 8.58 11.87
C GLN A 254 -9.21 9.09 12.73
N THR A 255 -8.88 8.36 13.78
CA THR A 255 -7.83 8.73 14.74
C THR A 255 -6.52 8.01 14.45
N GLY A 256 -6.50 7.04 13.55
CA GLY A 256 -5.35 6.15 13.37
C GLY A 256 -5.09 5.22 14.54
N ILE A 257 -5.97 5.20 15.55
CA ILE A 257 -5.83 4.42 16.78
C ILE A 257 -6.63 3.12 16.63
N PRO A 258 -6.05 1.95 16.96
CA PRO A 258 -6.69 0.68 16.72
C PRO A 258 -7.70 0.44 17.83
N GLU A 259 -8.98 0.60 17.54
CA GLU A 259 -10.01 0.11 18.46
C GLU A 259 -10.02 -1.42 18.38
N LYS A 260 -9.50 -2.08 19.42
CA LYS A 260 -9.51 -3.55 19.52
C LYS A 260 -10.96 -4.05 19.59
N GLN A 261 -11.57 -4.25 18.44
CA GLN A 261 -12.76 -5.09 18.29
C GLN A 261 -12.38 -6.31 17.47
N LYS A 262 -12.52 -7.49 18.09
CA LYS A 262 -12.60 -8.74 17.33
C LYS A 262 -13.91 -8.76 16.57
N THR A 263 -13.95 -8.11 15.42
CA THR A 263 -15.01 -8.38 14.45
C THR A 263 -14.64 -9.69 13.77
N GLN A 264 -15.10 -10.82 14.33
CA GLN A 264 -15.13 -12.05 13.54
C GLN A 264 -16.08 -11.78 12.38
N ILE A 265 -15.58 -11.82 11.15
CA ILE A 265 -16.47 -11.86 9.99
C ILE A 265 -17.14 -13.24 10.00
N LEU A 266 -18.27 -13.32 10.71
CA LEU A 266 -19.19 -14.44 10.62
C LEU A 266 -19.91 -14.30 9.27
N THR A 267 -19.31 -14.82 8.20
CA THR A 267 -20.07 -15.09 6.97
C THR A 267 -21.08 -16.18 7.31
N GLY A 268 -22.28 -15.79 7.72
CA GLY A 268 -23.44 -16.67 7.66
C GLY A 268 -23.56 -17.15 6.22
N ARG A 269 -23.57 -18.47 6.00
CA ARG A 269 -23.93 -19.05 4.71
C ARG A 269 -25.27 -18.42 4.30
N LEU A 270 -25.28 -17.57 3.27
CA LEU A 270 -26.47 -17.41 2.46
C LEU A 270 -26.59 -18.71 1.66
N ILE A 271 -27.24 -19.70 2.28
CA ILE A 271 -27.85 -20.80 1.55
C ILE A 271 -28.99 -20.15 0.76
N ARG A 272 -28.82 -20.02 -0.55
CA ARG A 272 -29.95 -19.90 -1.49
C ARG A 272 -30.10 -21.25 -2.17
#